data_AF-A0A7C3EB01-F1
#
_entry.id   AF-A0A7C3EB01-F1
#
_cell.length_a   1.000
_cell.length_b   1.000
_cell.length_c   1.000
_cell.angle_alpha   90.00
_cell.angle_beta   90.00
_cell.angle_gamma   90.00
#
_symmetry.space_group_name_H-M   'P 1'
#
loop_
_entity.id
_entity.type
_entity.pdbx_description
1 polymer ?
#
loop_
_entity_poly.entity_id
_entity_poly.type
_entity_poly.pdbx_seq_one_letter_code
_entity_poly.pdbx_strand_id
1 'polypeptide(L)'
;MKEAIRITLIYIIVAALWIFFSDSALAMLNLDIQTVVRISQYKGFFYVLVTGILLFSLIKKEMTEKNEVIVEQKTTLQQKEEVMRELHHRIKNNLQNIISIIHLETGEHGLTEVTTERILNKLYALSAIHDLVYTFAGFSHISLRQVLFNFFSYRLIPVQPEQLHISDAVQYSLEEMVPLALSFNELFEELTHFPHSYRFTITAKQKDTIDTLIYSPEYAMLNIDQKALSLYLTGSGASSTVIKQDGAVLIRFSFPAG
;
A
#
# COMPACT_ATOMS: atom_id res chain seq x y z
N MET A 1 -21.79 -7.24 -11.06
CA MET A 1 -22.58 -7.07 -12.30
C MET A 1 -23.28 -8.34 -12.74
N LYS A 2 -22.61 -9.50 -12.79
CA LYS A 2 -23.23 -10.79 -13.19
C LYS A 2 -24.52 -11.13 -12.43
N GLU A 3 -24.54 -10.91 -11.11
CA GLU A 3 -25.70 -11.24 -10.28
C GLU A 3 -26.91 -10.31 -10.47
N ALA A 4 -26.67 -9.02 -10.68
CA ALA A 4 -27.74 -8.08 -11.03
C ALA A 4 -28.37 -8.47 -12.37
N ILE A 5 -27.54 -8.83 -13.36
CA ILE A 5 -28.00 -9.33 -14.66
C ILE A 5 -28.82 -10.62 -14.49
N ARG A 6 -28.40 -11.55 -13.62
CA ARG A 6 -29.14 -12.78 -13.32
C ARG A 6 -30.53 -12.48 -12.76
N ILE A 7 -30.65 -11.61 -11.76
CA ILE A 7 -31.94 -11.23 -11.15
C ILE A 7 -32.85 -10.57 -12.20
N THR A 8 -32.30 -9.65 -13.00
CA THR A 8 -33.06 -8.98 -14.07
C THR A 8 -33.54 -9.98 -15.13
N LEU A 9 -32.71 -10.94 -15.55
CA LEU A 9 -33.11 -11.97 -16.51
C LEU A 9 -34.21 -12.88 -15.97
N ILE A 10 -34.11 -13.33 -14.71
CA ILE A 10 -35.15 -14.12 -14.06
C ILE A 10 -36.47 -13.34 -14.04
N TYR A 11 -36.43 -12.06 -13.66
CA TYR A 11 -37.61 -11.21 -13.66
C TYR A 11 -38.22 -11.07 -15.05
N ILE A 12 -37.41 -10.78 -16.09
CA ILE A 12 -37.88 -10.63 -17.47
C ILE A 12 -38.54 -11.93 -17.96
N ILE A 13 -37.95 -13.09 -17.70
CA ILE A 13 -38.49 -14.38 -18.13
C ILE A 13 -39.82 -14.66 -17.44
N VAL A 14 -39.89 -14.49 -16.11
CA VAL A 14 -41.12 -14.70 -15.33
C VAL A 14 -42.22 -13.72 -15.79
N ALA A 15 -41.87 -12.46 -16.04
CA ALA A 15 -42.78 -11.44 -16.54
C ALA A 15 -43.35 -11.80 -17.91
N ALA A 16 -42.48 -12.18 -18.86
CA ALA A 16 -42.88 -12.55 -20.21
C ALA A 16 -43.79 -13.79 -20.22
N LEU A 17 -43.44 -14.82 -19.43
CA LEU A 17 -44.27 -16.02 -19.27
C LEU A 17 -45.63 -15.67 -18.67
N TRP A 18 -45.67 -14.84 -17.63
CA TRP A 18 -46.93 -14.42 -17.00
C TRP A 18 -47.85 -13.69 -17.99
N ILE A 19 -47.32 -12.74 -18.75
CA ILE A 19 -48.10 -11.98 -19.75
C ILE A 19 -48.69 -12.96 -20.78
N PHE A 20 -47.84 -13.79 -21.39
CA PHE A 20 -48.26 -14.71 -22.45
C PHE A 20 -49.33 -15.71 -21.99
N PHE A 21 -49.08 -16.41 -20.88
CA PHE A 21 -50.01 -17.43 -20.37
C PHE A 21 -51.30 -16.82 -19.86
N SER A 22 -51.21 -15.67 -19.18
CA SER A 22 -52.40 -15.07 -18.58
C SER A 22 -53.32 -14.42 -19.61
N ASP A 23 -52.77 -13.82 -20.66
CA ASP A 23 -53.57 -13.30 -21.77
C ASP A 23 -54.21 -14.43 -22.58
N SER A 24 -53.48 -15.51 -22.83
CA SER A 24 -54.01 -16.71 -23.50
C SER A 24 -55.17 -17.36 -22.73
N ALA A 25 -55.06 -17.43 -21.40
CA ALA A 25 -56.12 -17.97 -20.54
C ALA A 25 -57.39 -17.11 -20.55
N LEU A 26 -57.25 -15.78 -20.55
CA LEU A 26 -58.40 -14.88 -20.67
C LEU A 26 -59.07 -14.97 -22.04
N ALA A 27 -58.29 -15.16 -23.12
CA ALA A 27 -58.82 -15.27 -24.48
C ALA A 27 -59.63 -16.56 -24.71
N MET A 28 -59.36 -17.63 -23.96
CA MET A 28 -60.12 -18.89 -24.04
C MET A 28 -61.50 -18.81 -23.37
N LEU A 29 -61.71 -17.83 -22.49
CA LEU A 29 -62.97 -17.60 -21.80
C LEU A 29 -63.74 -16.55 -22.63
N ASN A 30 -64.76 -16.97 -23.39
CA ASN A 30 -65.64 -16.08 -24.17
C ASN A 30 -66.50 -15.16 -23.27
N LEU A 31 -65.86 -14.28 -22.51
CA LEU A 31 -66.46 -13.38 -21.54
C LEU A 31 -66.76 -12.01 -22.17
N ASP A 32 -67.76 -11.33 -21.62
CA ASP A 32 -68.09 -9.96 -22.02
C ASP A 32 -66.95 -8.97 -21.68
N ILE A 33 -66.85 -7.90 -22.49
CA ILE A 33 -65.80 -6.88 -22.42
C ILE A 33 -65.70 -6.28 -21.02
N GLN A 34 -66.83 -6.01 -20.36
CA GLN A 34 -66.84 -5.44 -19.01
C GLN A 34 -66.25 -6.38 -17.96
N THR A 35 -66.43 -7.70 -18.13
CA THR A 35 -65.90 -8.73 -17.23
C THR A 35 -64.41 -8.93 -17.44
N VAL A 36 -63.95 -8.93 -18.70
CA VAL A 36 -62.52 -9.03 -19.06
C VAL A 36 -61.72 -7.87 -18.46
N VAL A 37 -62.22 -6.64 -18.53
CA VAL A 37 -61.56 -5.46 -17.95
C VAL A 37 -61.39 -5.59 -16.44
N ARG A 38 -62.44 -6.02 -15.72
CA ARG A 38 -62.39 -6.20 -14.27
C ARG A 38 -61.38 -7.28 -13.86
N ILE A 39 -61.37 -8.43 -14.54
CA ILE A 39 -60.42 -9.52 -14.27
C ILE A 39 -58.98 -9.06 -14.57
N SER A 40 -58.78 -8.29 -15.64
CA SER A 40 -57.47 -7.77 -16.03
C SER A 40 -56.87 -6.81 -14.98
N GLN A 41 -57.70 -6.01 -14.31
CA GLN A 41 -57.26 -5.13 -13.22
C GLN A 41 -56.79 -5.95 -12.00
N TYR A 42 -57.59 -6.90 -11.51
CA TYR A 42 -57.20 -7.75 -10.38
C TYR A 42 -55.97 -8.61 -10.70
N LYS A 43 -55.86 -9.12 -11.94
CA LYS A 43 -54.67 -9.81 -12.44
C LYS A 43 -53.42 -8.95 -12.32
N GLY A 44 -53.49 -7.68 -12.76
CA GLY A 44 -52.37 -6.75 -12.71
C GLY A 44 -51.90 -6.51 -11.27
N PHE A 45 -52.83 -6.27 -10.34
CA PHE A 45 -52.49 -6.12 -8.92
C PHE A 45 -51.85 -7.36 -8.33
N PHE A 46 -52.39 -8.55 -8.63
CA PHE A 46 -51.81 -9.82 -8.19
C PHE A 46 -50.39 -10.01 -8.71
N TYR A 47 -50.16 -9.72 -10.00
CA TYR A 47 -48.84 -9.78 -10.60
C TYR A 47 -47.83 -8.85 -9.92
N VAL A 48 -48.19 -7.58 -9.71
CA VAL A 48 -47.31 -6.60 -9.04
C VAL A 48 -46.96 -7.05 -7.62
N LEU A 49 -47.93 -7.57 -6.87
CA LEU A 49 -47.72 -8.05 -5.51
C LEU A 49 -46.77 -9.26 -5.48
N VAL A 50 -47.02 -10.28 -6.31
CA VAL A 50 -46.19 -11.50 -6.36
C VAL A 50 -44.79 -11.19 -6.85
N THR A 51 -44.66 -10.39 -7.92
CA THR A 51 -43.34 -10.02 -8.45
C THR A 51 -42.57 -9.09 -7.52
N GLY A 52 -43.25 -8.21 -6.79
CA GLY A 52 -42.65 -7.39 -5.74
C GLY A 52 -42.05 -8.24 -4.62
N ILE A 53 -42.78 -9.24 -4.14
CA ILE A 53 -42.29 -10.19 -3.12
C ILE A 53 -41.11 -11.02 -3.66
N LEU A 54 -41.21 -11.51 -4.90
CA LEU A 54 -40.14 -12.28 -5.55
C LEU A 54 -38.85 -11.46 -5.65
N LEU A 55 -38.94 -10.24 -6.19
CA LEU A 55 -37.80 -9.32 -6.32
C LEU A 55 -37.20 -8.97 -4.97
N PHE A 56 -38.04 -8.64 -3.98
CA PHE A 56 -37.58 -8.34 -2.63
C PHE A 56 -36.80 -9.53 -2.03
N SER A 57 -37.31 -10.76 -2.16
CA SER A 57 -36.66 -11.97 -1.67
C SER A 57 -35.30 -12.22 -2.34
N LEU A 58 -35.25 -12.10 -3.68
CA LEU A 58 -34.02 -12.27 -4.46
C LEU A 58 -32.95 -11.23 -4.09
N ILE A 59 -33.35 -9.95 -4.00
CA ILE A 59 -32.44 -8.86 -3.63
C ILE A 59 -31.97 -9.03 -2.18
N LYS A 60 -32.87 -9.36 -1.25
CA LYS A 60 -32.52 -9.56 0.16
C LYS A 60 -31.49 -10.67 0.32
N LYS A 61 -31.69 -11.82 -0.34
CA LYS A 61 -30.74 -12.93 -0.31
C LYS A 61 -29.35 -12.53 -0.81
N GLU A 62 -29.29 -11.88 -1.96
CA GLU A 62 -28.05 -11.38 -2.57
C GLU A 62 -27.32 -10.37 -1.66
N MET A 63 -28.08 -9.47 -1.01
CA MET A 63 -27.52 -8.49 -0.07
C MET A 63 -26.96 -9.15 1.19
N THR A 64 -27.63 -10.19 1.71
CA THR A 64 -27.14 -10.94 2.87
C THR A 64 -25.83 -11.66 2.55
N GLU A 65 -25.76 -12.40 1.43
CA GLU A 65 -24.54 -13.10 1.01
C GLU A 65 -23.36 -12.13 0.82
N LYS A 66 -23.59 -10.97 0.19
CA LYS A 66 -22.54 -9.94 0.07
C LYS A 66 -22.12 -9.36 1.40
N ASN A 67 -23.07 -9.08 2.28
CA ASN A 67 -22.76 -8.53 3.59
C ASN A 67 -21.93 -9.52 4.43
N GLU A 68 -22.23 -10.81 4.36
CA GLU A 68 -21.42 -11.85 5.02
C GLU A 68 -19.97 -11.83 4.52
N VAL A 69 -19.76 -11.81 3.21
CA VAL A 69 -18.42 -11.71 2.61
C VAL A 69 -17.71 -10.41 3.02
N ILE A 70 -18.42 -9.28 3.04
CA ILE A 70 -17.84 -7.98 3.46
C ILE A 70 -17.43 -8.03 4.94
N VAL A 71 -18.28 -8.60 5.80
CA VAL A 71 -17.99 -8.76 7.23
C VAL A 71 -16.78 -9.67 7.41
N GLU A 72 -16.73 -10.80 6.72
CA GLU A 72 -15.59 -11.73 6.75
C GLU A 72 -14.30 -11.02 6.30
N GLN A 73 -14.31 -10.36 5.14
CA GLN A 73 -13.17 -9.58 4.64
C GLN A 73 -12.69 -8.52 5.65
N LYS A 74 -13.62 -7.81 6.28
CA LYS A 74 -13.31 -6.81 7.29
C LYS A 74 -12.67 -7.45 8.52
N THR A 75 -13.20 -8.58 8.98
CA THR A 75 -12.62 -9.30 10.12
C THR A 75 -11.22 -9.85 9.80
N THR A 76 -11.01 -10.41 8.62
CA THR A 76 -9.69 -10.87 8.17
C THR A 76 -8.71 -9.70 8.07
N LEU A 77 -9.14 -8.55 7.55
CA LEU A 77 -8.30 -7.35 7.48
C LEU A 77 -7.88 -6.88 8.88
N GLN A 78 -8.83 -6.81 9.83
CA GLN A 78 -8.57 -6.43 11.21
C GLN A 78 -7.60 -7.40 11.90
N GLN A 79 -7.80 -8.71 11.75
CA GLN A 79 -6.87 -9.72 12.28
C GLN A 79 -5.47 -9.55 11.70
N LYS A 80 -5.37 -9.32 10.40
CA LYS A 80 -4.09 -9.07 9.74
C LYS A 80 -3.41 -7.84 10.33
N GLU A 81 -4.13 -6.74 10.53
CA GLU A 81 -3.62 -5.50 11.15
C GLU A 81 -3.16 -5.69 12.61
N GLU A 82 -3.87 -6.50 13.40
CA GLU A 82 -3.49 -6.81 14.78
C GLU A 82 -2.20 -7.63 14.86
N VAL A 83 -2.09 -8.69 14.06
CA VAL A 83 -0.87 -9.51 13.96
C VAL A 83 0.31 -8.62 13.54
N MET A 84 0.05 -7.76 12.57
CA MET A 84 0.99 -6.78 12.05
C MET A 84 1.50 -5.84 13.15
N ARG A 85 0.60 -5.28 13.96
CA ARG A 85 0.95 -4.44 15.13
C ARG A 85 1.76 -5.21 16.18
N GLU A 86 1.41 -6.46 16.46
CA GLU A 86 2.14 -7.30 17.41
C GLU A 86 3.56 -7.60 16.93
N LEU A 87 3.75 -7.95 15.65
CA LEU A 87 5.07 -8.13 15.05
C LEU A 87 5.90 -6.86 15.17
N HIS A 88 5.31 -5.70 14.91
CA HIS A 88 5.97 -4.41 15.04
C HIS A 88 6.47 -4.17 16.47
N HIS A 89 5.63 -4.40 17.48
CA HIS A 89 6.03 -4.29 18.88
C HIS A 89 7.18 -5.26 19.23
N ARG A 90 7.12 -6.50 18.74
CA ARG A 90 8.20 -7.50 18.97
C ARG A 90 9.51 -7.10 18.32
N ILE A 91 9.49 -6.56 17.10
CA ILE A 91 10.68 -6.06 16.41
C ILE A 91 11.33 -4.96 17.25
N LYS A 92 10.54 -3.99 17.72
CA LYS A 92 11.04 -2.91 18.59
C LYS A 92 11.66 -3.44 19.88
N ASN A 93 10.99 -4.37 20.55
CA ASN A 93 11.51 -5.01 21.76
C ASN A 93 12.83 -5.76 21.49
N ASN A 94 12.91 -6.48 20.36
CA ASN A 94 14.13 -7.19 19.97
C ASN A 94 15.28 -6.21 19.70
N LEU A 95 15.04 -5.09 19.00
CA LEU A 95 16.05 -4.05 18.78
C LEU A 95 16.53 -3.46 20.11
N GLN A 96 15.63 -3.18 21.05
CA GLN A 96 15.98 -2.70 22.40
C GLN A 96 16.83 -3.71 23.19
N ASN A 97 16.51 -5.01 23.08
CA ASN A 97 17.32 -6.06 23.70
C ASN A 97 18.73 -6.11 23.09
N ILE A 98 18.86 -6.03 21.77
CA ILE A 98 20.16 -6.00 21.08
C ILE A 98 20.95 -4.76 21.51
N ILE A 99 20.31 -3.59 21.58
CA ILE A 99 20.89 -2.35 22.09
C ILE A 99 21.45 -2.55 23.51
N SER A 100 20.68 -3.19 24.40
CA SER A 100 21.10 -3.47 25.79
C SER A 100 22.33 -4.38 25.84
N ILE A 101 22.34 -5.47 25.05
CA ILE A 101 23.49 -6.39 24.95
C ILE A 101 24.73 -5.65 24.46
N ILE A 102 24.59 -4.81 23.42
CA ILE A 102 25.70 -4.02 22.89
C ILE A 102 26.29 -3.12 23.98
N HIS A 103 25.46 -2.41 24.76
CA HIS A 103 25.95 -1.58 25.86
C HIS A 103 26.75 -2.40 26.88
N LEU A 104 26.31 -3.61 27.21
CA LEU A 104 26.99 -4.50 28.17
C LEU A 104 28.32 -5.05 27.63
N GLU A 105 28.39 -5.36 26.32
CA GLU A 105 29.61 -5.84 25.67
C GLU A 105 30.65 -4.72 25.46
N THR A 106 30.23 -3.44 25.51
CA THR A 106 31.13 -2.27 25.55
C THR A 106 31.83 -2.19 26.89
N GLY A 107 33.03 -2.76 26.97
CA GLY A 107 33.88 -2.69 28.16
C GLY A 107 34.60 -3.99 28.45
N GLU A 108 33.99 -5.15 28.12
CA GLU A 108 34.60 -6.46 28.40
C GLU A 108 35.26 -7.12 27.18
N HIS A 109 34.75 -6.95 25.94
CA HIS A 109 35.16 -7.79 24.79
C HIS A 109 35.52 -7.04 23.48
N GLY A 110 36.38 -6.02 23.56
CA GLY A 110 37.12 -5.52 22.39
C GLY A 110 36.34 -4.70 21.34
N LEU A 111 35.04 -4.46 21.54
CA LEU A 111 34.32 -3.43 20.80
C LEU A 111 34.76 -2.05 21.32
N THR A 112 35.34 -1.24 20.43
CA THR A 112 35.65 0.16 20.76
C THR A 112 34.35 0.94 20.96
N GLU A 113 34.35 1.92 21.86
CA GLU A 113 33.21 2.81 22.14
C GLU A 113 32.61 3.41 20.85
N VAL A 114 33.47 3.77 19.90
CA VAL A 114 33.11 4.26 18.56
C VAL A 114 32.36 3.21 17.73
N THR A 115 32.76 1.93 17.78
CA THR A 115 32.07 0.85 17.07
C THR A 115 30.68 0.61 17.65
N THR A 116 30.56 0.64 18.98
CA THR A 116 29.30 0.49 19.69
C THR A 116 28.34 1.61 19.35
N GLU A 117 28.78 2.87 19.45
CA GLU A 117 27.95 4.03 19.11
C GLU A 117 27.43 3.94 17.67
N ARG A 118 28.28 3.51 16.73
CA ARG A 118 27.88 3.31 15.32
C ARG A 118 26.82 2.22 15.15
N ILE A 119 26.90 1.11 15.89
CA ILE A 119 25.88 0.04 15.82
C ILE A 119 24.57 0.51 16.46
N LEU A 120 24.64 1.20 17.59
CA LEU A 120 23.47 1.74 18.29
C LEU A 120 22.72 2.75 17.43
N ASN A 121 23.43 3.71 16.82
CA ASN A 121 22.83 4.68 15.91
C ASN A 121 22.12 4.00 14.73
N LYS A 122 22.69 2.91 14.19
CA LYS A 122 22.04 2.10 13.14
C LYS A 122 20.79 1.37 13.65
N LEU A 123 20.79 0.81 14.86
CA LEU A 123 19.62 0.14 15.44
C LEU A 123 18.49 1.13 15.74
N TYR A 124 18.81 2.32 16.25
CA TYR A 124 17.84 3.38 16.47
C TYR A 124 17.24 3.89 15.16
N ALA A 125 18.08 4.11 14.13
CA ALA A 125 17.61 4.47 12.79
C ALA A 125 16.68 3.39 12.20
N LEU A 126 17.05 2.11 12.32
CA LEU A 126 16.22 0.99 11.88
C LEU A 126 14.86 0.97 12.59
N SER A 127 14.83 1.19 13.91
CA SER A 127 13.56 1.25 14.65
C SER A 127 12.72 2.47 14.23
N ALA A 128 13.32 3.65 14.07
CA ALA A 128 12.60 4.87 13.73
C ALA A 128 12.03 4.83 12.31
N ILE A 129 12.80 4.33 11.34
CA ILE A 129 12.35 4.13 9.96
C ILE A 129 11.24 3.08 9.91
N HIS A 130 11.37 2.00 10.69
CA HIS A 130 10.33 0.99 10.79
C HIS A 130 9.04 1.57 11.38
N ASP A 131 9.10 2.31 12.50
CA ASP A 131 7.95 3.02 13.11
C ASP A 131 7.32 4.00 12.11
N LEU A 132 8.13 4.74 11.36
CA LEU A 132 7.67 5.71 10.38
C LEU A 132 6.90 5.03 9.24
N VAL A 133 7.53 4.08 8.55
CA VAL A 133 6.93 3.40 7.40
C VAL A 133 5.64 2.68 7.82
N TYR A 134 5.59 2.14 9.03
CA TYR A 134 4.42 1.44 9.56
C TYR A 134 3.29 2.36 10.01
N THR A 135 3.61 3.53 10.54
CA THR A 135 2.60 4.55 10.86
C THR A 135 1.83 4.98 9.60
N PHE A 136 2.48 4.96 8.44
CA PHE A 136 1.86 5.24 7.14
C PHE A 136 1.26 4.00 6.43
N ALA A 137 1.45 2.78 6.97
CA ALA A 137 1.00 1.52 6.37
C ALA A 137 -0.50 1.22 6.51
N GLY A 138 -1.30 2.16 7.04
CA GLY A 138 -2.76 2.09 6.94
C GLY A 138 -3.29 2.10 5.49
N PHE A 139 -2.41 2.41 4.53
CA PHE A 139 -2.66 2.32 3.10
C PHE A 139 -1.79 1.21 2.51
N SER A 140 -2.35 0.41 1.60
CA SER A 140 -1.67 -0.69 0.89
C SER A 140 -0.39 -0.28 0.13
N HIS A 141 -0.09 1.01 0.08
CA HIS A 141 1.02 1.63 -0.61
C HIS A 141 1.55 2.83 0.17
N ILE A 142 2.87 3.01 0.15
CA ILE A 142 3.57 4.09 0.85
C ILE A 142 4.21 5.03 -0.16
N SER A 143 4.03 6.34 0.03
CA SER A 143 4.63 7.39 -0.80
C SER A 143 6.09 7.62 -0.41
N LEU A 144 7.01 7.46 -1.36
CA LEU A 144 8.44 7.77 -1.16
C LEU A 144 8.66 9.24 -0.74
N ARG A 145 7.86 10.16 -1.31
CA ARG A 145 7.92 11.59 -0.99
C ARG A 145 7.66 11.81 0.51
N GLN A 146 6.61 11.21 1.05
CA GLN A 146 6.24 11.36 2.47
C GLN A 146 7.32 10.80 3.40
N VAL A 147 7.84 9.61 3.07
CA VAL A 147 8.90 8.96 3.86
C VAL A 147 10.16 9.84 3.91
N LEU A 148 10.63 10.30 2.75
CA LEU A 148 11.81 11.17 2.68
C LEU A 148 11.61 12.50 3.39
N PHE A 149 10.46 13.18 3.21
CA PHE A 149 10.19 14.44 3.90
C PHE A 149 10.25 14.31 5.42
N ASN A 150 9.64 13.26 5.97
CA ASN A 150 9.68 13.05 7.42
C ASN A 150 11.09 12.66 7.88
N PHE A 151 11.82 11.88 7.09
CA PHE A 151 13.18 11.50 7.38
C PHE A 151 14.12 12.72 7.42
N PHE A 152 14.02 13.62 6.46
CA PHE A 152 14.77 14.88 6.44
C PHE A 152 14.44 15.79 7.62
N SER A 153 13.14 15.90 7.94
CA SER A 153 12.67 16.70 9.07
C SER A 153 13.23 16.18 10.39
N TYR A 154 13.24 14.86 10.58
CA TYR A 154 13.79 14.21 11.77
C TYR A 154 15.31 14.43 11.91
N ARG A 155 16.05 14.36 10.79
CA ARG A 155 17.51 14.54 10.77
C ARG A 155 17.96 16.00 10.73
N LEU A 156 17.02 16.97 10.74
CA LEU A 156 17.29 18.40 10.58
C LEU A 156 18.11 18.72 9.31
N ILE A 157 17.95 17.91 8.26
CA ILE A 157 18.60 18.15 6.97
C ILE A 157 17.72 19.16 6.21
N PRO A 158 18.22 20.36 5.89
CA PRO A 158 17.44 21.33 5.14
C PRO A 158 17.27 20.83 3.70
N VAL A 159 16.03 20.56 3.30
CA VAL A 159 15.68 20.11 1.94
C VAL A 159 14.68 21.07 1.33
N GLN A 160 15.03 21.61 0.17
CA GLN A 160 14.16 22.47 -0.61
C GLN A 160 13.29 21.64 -1.55
N PRO A 161 12.05 22.09 -1.87
CA PRO A 161 11.16 21.35 -2.77
C PRO A 161 11.77 21.00 -4.13
N GLU A 162 12.64 21.86 -4.66
CA GLU A 162 13.34 21.70 -5.94
C GLU A 162 14.34 20.55 -5.93
N GLN A 163 14.67 20.01 -4.76
CA GLN A 163 15.57 18.87 -4.60
C GLN A 163 14.82 17.52 -4.68
N LEU A 164 13.47 17.53 -4.68
CA LEU A 164 12.64 16.33 -4.61
C LEU A 164 11.65 16.23 -5.79
N HIS A 165 12.12 15.63 -6.89
CA HIS A 165 11.34 15.36 -8.10
C HIS A 165 10.77 13.93 -8.09
N ILE A 166 9.84 13.67 -7.17
CA ILE A 166 9.20 12.36 -6.98
C ILE A 166 7.77 12.41 -7.52
N SER A 167 7.44 11.57 -8.50
CA SER A 167 6.07 11.47 -9.01
C SER A 167 5.17 10.83 -7.96
N ASP A 168 3.98 11.41 -7.73
CA ASP A 168 3.00 10.86 -6.78
C ASP A 168 2.43 9.49 -7.21
N ALA A 169 2.60 9.14 -8.49
CA ALA A 169 2.27 7.81 -9.02
C ALA A 169 3.28 6.72 -8.59
N VAL A 170 4.43 7.10 -8.03
CA VAL A 170 5.42 6.14 -7.54
C VAL A 170 5.04 5.70 -6.13
N GLN A 171 4.65 4.45 -6.02
CA GLN A 171 4.20 3.83 -4.79
C GLN A 171 4.92 2.51 -4.55
N TYR A 172 5.37 2.33 -3.30
CA TYR A 172 6.09 1.14 -2.87
C TYR A 172 5.25 0.35 -1.87
N SER A 173 5.40 -0.97 -1.89
CA SER A 173 4.92 -1.83 -0.82
C SER A 173 5.76 -1.62 0.45
N LEU A 174 5.29 -2.14 1.58
CA LEU A 174 6.06 -2.14 2.82
C LEU A 174 7.41 -2.85 2.66
N GLU A 175 7.41 -3.99 1.97
CA GLU A 175 8.58 -4.84 1.72
C GLU A 175 9.65 -4.15 0.89
N GLU A 176 9.24 -3.22 0.01
CA GLU A 176 10.14 -2.41 -0.81
C GLU A 176 10.59 -1.12 -0.10
N MET A 177 9.71 -0.51 0.69
CA MET A 177 9.96 0.79 1.31
C MET A 177 10.97 0.71 2.47
N VAL A 178 10.88 -0.33 3.31
CA VAL A 178 11.81 -0.52 4.44
C VAL A 178 13.28 -0.57 3.98
N PRO A 179 13.69 -1.46 3.06
CA PRO A 179 15.08 -1.53 2.60
C PRO A 179 15.52 -0.25 1.89
N LEU A 180 14.64 0.38 1.11
CA LEU A 180 14.92 1.66 0.46
C LEU A 180 15.18 2.79 1.46
N ALA A 181 14.33 2.91 2.49
CA ALA A 181 14.49 3.92 3.52
C ALA A 181 15.78 3.72 4.32
N LEU A 182 16.19 2.46 4.55
CA LEU A 182 17.49 2.14 5.17
C LEU A 182 18.68 2.52 4.27
N SER A 183 18.60 2.25 2.97
CA SER A 183 19.64 2.69 2.03
C SER A 183 19.77 4.20 1.96
N PHE A 184 18.65 4.95 1.98
CA PHE A 184 18.69 6.41 2.08
C PHE A 184 19.29 6.86 3.41
N ASN A 185 18.94 6.21 4.52
CA ASN A 185 19.53 6.53 5.82
C ASN A 185 21.05 6.37 5.82
N GLU A 186 21.57 5.25 5.29
CA GLU A 186 23.01 5.05 5.18
C GLU A 186 23.67 6.09 4.27
N LEU A 187 23.04 6.40 3.14
CA LEU A 187 23.51 7.43 2.24
C LEU A 187 23.63 8.79 2.95
N PHE A 188 22.59 9.22 3.66
CA PHE A 188 22.63 10.50 4.37
C PHE A 188 23.62 10.49 5.53
N GLU A 189 23.81 9.35 6.20
CA GLU A 189 24.84 9.18 7.23
C GLU A 189 26.25 9.32 6.64
N GLU A 190 26.53 8.78 5.46
CA GLU A 190 27.81 9.02 4.79
C GLU A 190 27.98 10.51 4.45
N LEU A 191 26.91 11.19 4.03
CA LEU A 191 26.95 12.61 3.68
C LEU A 191 27.23 13.53 4.88
N THR A 192 26.93 13.14 6.12
CA THR A 192 27.28 13.94 7.31
C THR A 192 28.79 13.99 7.57
N HIS A 193 29.56 13.03 7.06
CA HIS A 193 31.02 12.99 7.21
C HIS A 193 31.74 13.98 6.29
N PHE A 194 31.02 14.60 5.35
CA PHE A 194 31.57 15.60 4.43
C PHE A 194 31.14 17.01 4.86
N PRO A 195 32.02 18.02 4.69
CA PRO A 195 31.67 19.40 4.99
C PRO A 195 30.41 19.82 4.21
N HIS A 196 29.54 20.61 4.84
CA HIS A 196 28.14 20.93 4.46
C HIS A 196 27.91 21.63 3.10
N SER A 197 28.82 21.49 2.14
CA SER A 197 28.77 22.13 0.81
C SER A 197 28.18 21.22 -0.27
N TYR A 198 27.28 20.29 0.06
CA TYR A 198 26.67 19.41 -0.94
C TYR A 198 25.24 19.82 -1.28
N ARG A 199 24.87 19.66 -2.55
CA ARG A 199 23.50 19.74 -3.04
C ARG A 199 23.11 18.39 -3.60
N PHE A 200 21.90 17.94 -3.31
CA PHE A 200 21.39 16.71 -3.90
C PHE A 200 20.04 16.92 -4.56
N THR A 201 19.73 16.04 -5.51
CA THR A 201 18.45 15.96 -6.20
C THR A 201 18.02 14.50 -6.28
N ILE A 202 16.83 14.18 -5.77
CA ILE A 202 16.23 12.85 -5.86
C ILE A 202 15.14 12.90 -6.93
N THR A 203 15.23 12.00 -7.91
CA THR A 203 14.29 11.86 -9.00
C THR A 203 13.72 10.45 -9.03
N ALA A 204 12.40 10.34 -8.93
CA ALA A 204 11.68 9.09 -9.10
C ALA A 204 10.49 9.33 -10.02
N LYS A 205 10.63 8.97 -11.30
CA LYS A 205 9.57 9.11 -12.32
C LYS A 205 8.67 7.88 -12.40
N GLN A 206 9.26 6.72 -12.14
CA GLN A 206 8.68 5.39 -12.23
C GLN A 206 9.21 4.53 -11.09
N LYS A 207 8.48 3.46 -10.74
CA LYS A 207 8.76 2.65 -9.54
C LYS A 207 10.09 1.89 -9.60
N ASP A 208 10.47 1.48 -10.80
CA ASP A 208 11.64 0.67 -11.11
C ASP A 208 12.98 1.41 -10.93
N THR A 209 13.01 2.75 -10.94
CA THR A 209 14.27 3.49 -10.84
C THR A 209 14.13 4.77 -10.03
N ILE A 210 15.03 4.92 -9.05
CA ILE A 210 15.25 6.16 -8.30
C ILE A 210 16.68 6.62 -8.52
N ASP A 211 16.83 7.83 -9.03
CA ASP A 211 18.13 8.47 -9.25
C ASP A 211 18.35 9.55 -8.20
N THR A 212 19.44 9.44 -7.44
CA THR A 212 19.91 10.45 -6.49
C THR A 212 21.22 11.04 -6.99
N LEU A 213 21.21 12.31 -7.34
CA LEU A 213 22.37 13.02 -7.86
C LEU A 213 22.92 13.95 -6.79
N ILE A 214 24.22 13.84 -6.49
CA ILE A 214 24.88 14.58 -5.40
C ILE A 214 26.03 15.40 -6.00
N TYR A 215 25.97 16.71 -5.80
CA TYR A 215 26.97 17.68 -6.21
C TYR A 215 27.75 18.17 -4.99
N SER A 216 29.08 18.18 -5.07
CA SER A 216 29.94 18.74 -4.04
C SER A 216 31.16 19.40 -4.68
N PRO A 217 31.62 20.57 -4.19
CA PRO A 217 32.91 21.16 -4.56
C PRO A 217 34.09 20.20 -4.33
N GLU A 218 33.95 19.28 -3.36
CA GLU A 218 34.95 18.27 -2.99
C GLU A 218 34.56 16.87 -3.50
N TYR A 219 33.89 16.77 -4.66
CA TYR A 219 33.38 15.49 -5.18
C TYR A 219 34.45 14.38 -5.32
N ALA A 220 35.72 14.76 -5.48
CA ALA A 220 36.84 13.82 -5.52
C ALA A 220 36.97 13.03 -4.21
N MET A 221 36.68 13.65 -3.07
CA MET A 221 36.71 13.04 -1.74
C MET A 221 35.41 12.28 -1.41
N LEU A 222 34.31 12.56 -2.11
CA LEU A 222 33.02 11.92 -1.86
C LEU A 222 33.06 10.44 -2.28
N ASN A 223 33.39 9.53 -1.38
CA ASN A 223 33.49 8.10 -1.65
C ASN A 223 32.36 7.33 -0.95
N ILE A 224 31.25 7.19 -1.66
CA ILE A 224 30.04 6.51 -1.19
C ILE A 224 30.22 5.00 -1.38
N ASP A 225 30.07 4.21 -0.32
CA ASP A 225 30.26 2.77 -0.38
C ASP A 225 29.04 2.08 -0.98
N GLN A 226 29.15 1.69 -2.26
CA GLN A 226 28.10 0.93 -2.94
C GLN A 226 27.75 -0.38 -2.20
N LYS A 227 28.72 -1.06 -1.58
CA LYS A 227 28.46 -2.31 -0.87
C LYS A 227 27.58 -2.06 0.35
N ALA A 228 27.87 -1.01 1.12
CA ALA A 228 27.06 -0.61 2.26
C ALA A 228 25.61 -0.32 1.84
N LEU A 229 25.41 0.46 0.78
CA LEU A 229 24.07 0.75 0.25
C LEU A 229 23.33 -0.50 -0.23
N SER A 230 24.04 -1.42 -0.90
CA SER A 230 23.48 -2.65 -1.45
C SER A 230 23.09 -3.68 -0.40
N LEU A 231 23.76 -3.69 0.76
CA LEU A 231 23.50 -4.63 1.84
C LEU A 231 22.05 -4.54 2.32
N TYR A 232 21.52 -3.32 2.45
CA TYR A 232 20.15 -3.06 2.90
C TYR A 232 19.10 -3.40 1.85
N LEU A 233 19.46 -3.48 0.56
CA LEU A 233 18.56 -3.87 -0.51
C LEU A 233 18.46 -5.40 -0.68
N THR A 234 19.34 -6.15 -0.02
CA THR A 234 19.38 -7.61 -0.06
C THR A 234 18.03 -8.19 0.36
N GLY A 235 17.44 -9.03 -0.49
CA GLY A 235 16.13 -9.67 -0.24
C GLY A 235 14.92 -8.92 -0.81
N SER A 236 15.05 -7.63 -1.16
CA SER A 236 14.00 -6.88 -1.86
C SER A 236 13.99 -7.05 -3.39
N GLY A 237 15.04 -7.71 -3.92
CA GLY A 237 15.33 -7.77 -5.35
C GLY A 237 15.87 -6.46 -5.95
N ALA A 238 15.90 -5.37 -5.16
CA ALA A 238 16.47 -4.10 -5.59
C ALA A 238 18.00 -4.11 -5.56
N SER A 239 18.60 -3.21 -6.33
CA SER A 239 20.05 -3.03 -6.42
C SER A 239 20.41 -1.56 -6.44
N SER A 240 21.63 -1.23 -6.01
CA SER A 240 22.19 0.12 -6.10
C SER A 240 23.45 0.13 -6.96
N THR A 241 23.63 1.21 -7.71
CA THR A 241 24.86 1.50 -8.46
C THR A 241 25.31 2.91 -8.13
N VAL A 242 26.61 3.08 -7.87
CA VAL A 242 27.23 4.38 -7.60
C VAL A 242 28.15 4.72 -8.77
N ILE A 243 27.90 5.85 -9.42
CA ILE A 243 28.63 6.31 -10.61
C ILE A 243 29.17 7.72 -10.34
N LYS A 244 30.48 7.90 -10.46
CA LYS A 244 31.12 9.22 -10.42
C LYS A 244 31.23 9.79 -11.83
N GLN A 245 30.65 10.96 -12.08
CA GLN A 245 30.71 11.59 -13.39
C GLN A 245 30.62 13.12 -13.26
N ASP A 246 31.47 13.86 -13.99
CA ASP A 246 31.38 15.31 -14.20
C ASP A 246 31.10 16.17 -12.95
N GLY A 247 31.87 15.96 -11.88
CA GLY A 247 31.74 16.75 -10.64
C GLY A 247 30.57 16.36 -9.74
N ALA A 248 29.90 15.24 -10.05
CA ALA A 248 28.80 14.70 -9.28
C ALA A 248 28.93 13.19 -9.02
N VAL A 249 28.16 12.72 -8.05
CA VAL A 249 27.96 11.30 -7.77
C VAL A 249 26.50 10.96 -8.02
N LEU A 250 26.24 10.08 -8.98
CA LEU A 250 24.93 9.50 -9.26
C LEU A 250 24.79 8.18 -8.52
N ILE A 251 23.73 8.06 -7.74
CA ILE A 251 23.31 6.82 -7.12
C ILE A 251 22.00 6.42 -7.75
N ARG A 252 21.99 5.25 -8.38
CA ARG A 252 20.79 4.67 -8.99
C ARG A 252 20.34 3.47 -8.18
N PHE A 253 19.14 3.56 -7.62
CA PHE A 253 18.41 2.43 -7.06
C PHE A 253 17.50 1.83 -8.13
N SER A 254 17.67 0.55 -8.43
CA SER A 254 16.87 -0.19 -9.42
C SER A 254 16.05 -1.26 -8.72
N PHE A 255 14.74 -1.30 -8.99
CA PHE A 255 13.81 -2.28 -8.43
C PHE A 255 13.39 -3.27 -9.53
N PRO A 256 13.12 -4.54 -9.19
CA PRO A 256 12.58 -5.48 -10.14
C PRO A 256 11.22 -4.96 -10.65
N ALA A 257 10.98 -5.09 -11.96
CA ALA A 257 9.66 -4.81 -12.51
C ALA A 257 8.68 -5.84 -11.91
N GLY A 258 7.75 -5.34 -11.10
CA GLY A 258 6.65 -6.13 -10.53
C GLY A 258 5.63 -6.53 -11.56
#